data_AF-A0A9W8BEY7-F1
#
_entry.id   AF-A0A9W8BEY7-F1
#
_cell.length_a   1.000
_cell.length_b   1.000
_cell.length_c   1.000
_cell.angle_alpha   90.00
_cell.angle_beta   90.00
_cell.angle_gamma   90.00
#
_symmetry.space_group_name_H-M   'P 1'
#
loop_
_entity.id
_entity.type
_entity.pdbx_description
1 polymer ?
#
loop_
_entity_poly.entity_id
_entity_poly.type
_entity_poly.pdbx_seq_one_letter_code
_entity_poly.pdbx_strand_id
1 'polypeptide(L)'
;MSIPGAELHAPMDFLTLSSSRALFKILASTAFSGGQLSIVHLYNKTQLADGAAPLMVGDSVSSSMRINEIVNTESGKLVKILGMLSCRGQTIAHVETVSLSRNLRISSNKTFQRKHGQQFTIQLGTESDVAALLTKDWFAYSDDTLAYLVPGSQVELCLDIEYRFKRDSVYSSISTTGCAFVRAPAGAAVHVADILFKCGTSVKNPVIEYLRRHEALSDEILFDGDGYSLVPPENDMLAHVIVPDTNWKYARLSADGNPIHTNAYVADLAGLPGPVTHGMWTGASTRALLEYYAANDKPERIRMYQTNFVGIVQPKDQLRTKLFHVGMKNGRMLVKGMTFKVNGDPVLECTAEVEQPATAYVFTGQGSQEVGMGMDLYSQSAAARNVWDRAERHMVDKYGLSLLAIVRTNPKELTVHFGGLKGKRVQRNYMSLSTGNGKVDNAFQLFPDITSDSLSYTYRSPMGLLNATQFTQVALVAYAMAAVADMRSKSLVQKGASFAGHSLGEYAALVSLSGLFTLEDVLDITFYRGMLMQLAVERDSQGRSQYGMVAVDPSLIGKTVSENLLALVIEAIRIHGQGLLEVANFNVRGL
;
A
#
# COMPACT_ATOMS: atom_id res chain seq x y z
N MET A 1 -17.73 27.40 14.81
CA MET A 1 -17.38 27.76 16.20
C MET A 1 -16.23 26.86 16.62
N SER A 2 -15.07 27.42 16.94
CA SER A 2 -13.90 26.66 17.40
C SER A 2 -14.06 26.31 18.88
N ILE A 3 -13.91 25.03 19.23
CA ILE A 3 -13.89 24.54 20.61
C ILE A 3 -12.55 24.98 21.24
N PRO A 4 -12.53 25.61 22.44
CA PRO A 4 -11.28 25.93 23.13
C PRO A 4 -10.47 24.65 23.38
N GLY A 5 -9.22 24.60 22.90
CA GLY A 5 -8.35 23.43 23.00
C GLY A 5 -8.34 22.51 21.77
N ALA A 6 -9.12 22.80 20.72
CA ALA A 6 -9.00 22.09 19.45
C ALA A 6 -7.70 22.50 18.74
N GLU A 7 -6.84 21.52 18.50
CA GLU A 7 -5.67 21.65 17.64
C GLU A 7 -6.10 22.08 16.23
N LEU A 8 -5.70 23.28 15.82
CA LEU A 8 -6.02 23.82 14.49
C LEU A 8 -5.01 23.29 13.47
N HIS A 9 -5.50 22.48 12.54
CA HIS A 9 -4.74 21.99 11.41
C HIS A 9 -4.79 22.97 10.24
N ALA A 10 -3.67 23.16 9.55
CA ALA A 10 -3.63 23.86 8.28
C ALA A 10 -3.90 22.87 7.13
N PRO A 11 -4.79 23.19 6.17
CA PRO A 11 -5.06 22.31 5.06
C PRO A 11 -3.84 22.21 4.14
N MET A 12 -3.77 21.12 3.36
CA MET A 12 -2.67 20.87 2.42
C MET A 12 -2.38 22.06 1.48
N ASP A 13 -3.40 22.84 1.12
CA ASP A 13 -3.26 24.04 0.27
C ASP A 13 -2.27 25.06 0.85
N PHE A 14 -2.15 25.16 2.19
CA PHE A 14 -1.19 26.05 2.85
C PHE A 14 0.27 25.65 2.58
N LEU A 15 0.54 24.37 2.28
CA LEU A 15 1.89 23.95 1.87
C LEU A 15 2.26 24.60 0.56
N THR A 16 1.36 24.62 -0.43
CA THR A 16 1.59 25.35 -1.67
C THR A 16 1.76 26.85 -1.41
N LEU A 17 0.90 27.46 -0.59
CA LEU A 17 1.00 28.88 -0.25
C LEU A 17 2.31 29.25 0.46
N SER A 18 2.80 28.41 1.37
CA SER A 18 4.07 28.62 2.10
C SER A 18 5.30 28.64 1.18
N SER A 19 5.14 28.14 -0.05
CA SER A 19 6.18 28.09 -1.07
C SER A 19 6.07 29.18 -2.15
N SER A 20 4.95 29.94 -2.15
CA SER A 20 4.63 30.97 -3.14
C SER A 20 5.73 32.02 -3.30
N ARG A 21 6.32 32.52 -2.20
CA ARG A 21 7.37 33.54 -2.26
C ARG A 21 8.63 33.06 -3.00
N ALA A 22 9.02 31.80 -2.78
CA ALA A 22 10.16 31.21 -3.48
C ALA A 22 9.83 30.97 -4.97
N LEU A 23 8.61 30.51 -5.24
CA LEU A 23 8.08 30.36 -6.59
C LEU A 23 8.09 31.69 -7.37
N PHE A 24 7.56 32.77 -6.80
CA PHE A 24 7.53 34.08 -7.46
C PHE A 24 8.91 34.65 -7.73
N LYS A 25 9.90 34.41 -6.85
CA LYS A 25 11.31 34.76 -7.13
C LYS A 25 11.85 34.03 -8.36
N ILE A 26 11.49 32.75 -8.54
CA ILE A 26 11.87 31.98 -9.73
C ILE A 26 11.18 32.54 -10.98
N LEU A 27 9.88 32.80 -10.91
CA LEU A 27 9.11 33.36 -12.03
C LEU A 27 9.59 34.77 -12.43
N ALA A 28 10.07 35.56 -11.48
CA ALA A 28 10.65 36.89 -11.73
C ALA A 28 12.13 36.83 -12.20
N SER A 29 12.78 35.67 -12.17
CA SER A 29 14.19 35.54 -12.51
C SER A 29 14.44 35.64 -14.03
N THR A 30 15.67 35.95 -14.41
CA THR A 30 16.10 35.98 -15.82
C THR A 30 16.04 34.62 -16.50
N ALA A 31 15.99 33.52 -15.74
CA ALA A 31 15.78 32.17 -16.27
C ALA A 31 14.39 32.03 -16.93
N PHE A 32 13.42 32.83 -16.51
CA PHE A 32 12.07 32.86 -17.06
C PHE A 32 11.89 33.87 -18.20
N SER A 33 12.91 34.66 -18.55
CA SER A 33 12.87 35.85 -19.41
C SER A 33 11.75 35.90 -20.46
N GLY A 34 10.97 37.00 -20.41
CA GLY A 34 9.91 37.35 -21.36
C GLY A 34 8.56 36.69 -21.08
N GLY A 35 7.48 37.32 -21.55
CA GLY A 35 6.15 36.72 -21.59
C GLY A 35 5.42 36.61 -20.25
N GLN A 36 5.73 37.42 -19.24
CA GLN A 36 5.09 37.33 -17.91
C GLN A 36 3.56 37.46 -17.97
N LEU A 37 3.03 38.33 -18.84
CA LEU A 37 1.58 38.47 -19.06
C LEU A 37 0.95 37.28 -19.82
N SER A 38 1.77 36.43 -20.43
CA SER A 38 1.34 35.24 -21.18
C SER A 38 1.48 33.94 -20.40
N ILE A 39 1.92 34.01 -19.13
CA ILE A 39 2.08 32.85 -18.26
C ILE A 39 0.72 32.28 -17.89
N VAL A 40 0.59 30.96 -18.07
CA VAL A 40 -0.55 30.16 -17.63
C VAL A 40 -0.05 29.10 -16.66
N HIS A 41 -0.70 29.01 -15.50
CA HIS A 41 -0.48 27.91 -14.56
C HIS A 41 -1.24 26.69 -15.08
N LEU A 42 -0.55 25.62 -15.43
CA LEU A 42 -1.16 24.42 -16.03
C LEU A 42 -1.39 23.31 -15.01
N TYR A 43 -0.49 23.18 -14.04
CA TYR A 43 -0.45 22.03 -13.15
C TYR A 43 0.05 22.42 -11.77
N ASN A 44 -0.59 21.86 -10.73
CA ASN A 44 -0.06 21.87 -9.37
C ASN A 44 -0.27 20.51 -8.72
N LYS A 45 0.76 19.98 -8.06
CA LYS A 45 0.69 18.79 -7.22
C LYS A 45 1.34 19.07 -5.87
N THR A 46 0.67 18.65 -4.82
CA THR A 46 1.21 18.58 -3.46
C THR A 46 1.19 17.12 -3.00
N GLN A 47 2.31 16.64 -2.48
CA GLN A 47 2.45 15.28 -1.98
C GLN A 47 3.11 15.31 -0.60
N LEU A 48 2.44 14.76 0.41
CA LEU A 48 3.00 14.63 1.75
C LEU A 48 4.08 13.55 1.76
N ALA A 49 5.12 13.76 2.56
CA ALA A 49 6.09 12.71 2.84
C ALA A 49 5.42 11.59 3.66
N ASP A 50 5.91 10.36 3.51
CA ASP A 50 5.45 9.21 4.30
C ASP A 50 5.69 9.48 5.79
N GLY A 51 4.67 9.25 6.62
CA GLY A 51 4.76 9.50 8.07
C GLY A 51 4.78 10.99 8.49
N ALA A 52 4.68 11.93 7.54
CA ALA A 52 4.62 13.35 7.88
C ALA A 52 3.37 13.66 8.71
N ALA A 53 3.58 14.30 9.86
CA ALA A 53 2.53 14.81 10.72
C ALA A 53 1.73 15.93 10.02
N PRO A 54 0.45 16.12 10.37
CA PRO A 54 -0.32 17.27 9.92
C PRO A 54 0.37 18.59 10.28
N LEU A 55 0.20 19.62 9.44
CA LEU A 55 0.72 20.94 9.73
C LEU A 55 -0.16 21.64 10.77
N MET A 56 0.45 22.13 11.84
CA MET A 56 -0.26 22.75 12.96
C MET A 56 -0.08 24.27 12.95
N VAL A 57 -1.06 24.99 13.48
CA VAL A 57 -0.88 26.42 13.78
C VAL A 57 0.31 26.58 14.74
N GLY A 58 1.25 27.46 14.38
CA GLY A 58 2.51 27.68 15.12
C GLY A 58 3.72 26.97 14.52
N ASP A 59 3.54 26.03 13.59
CA ASP A 59 4.66 25.41 12.90
C ASP A 59 5.42 26.39 12.00
N SER A 60 6.75 26.25 11.99
CA SER A 60 7.64 26.99 11.10
C SER A 60 8.05 26.12 9.92
N VAL A 61 7.54 26.46 8.73
CA VAL A 61 7.83 25.75 7.48
C VAL A 61 8.89 26.49 6.69
N SER A 62 9.93 25.77 6.29
CA SER A 62 10.90 26.22 5.29
C SER A 62 10.56 25.59 3.94
N SER A 63 10.79 26.36 2.87
CA SER A 63 10.59 25.89 1.49
C SER A 63 11.84 26.12 0.66
N SER A 64 12.21 25.09 -0.11
CA SER A 64 13.27 25.15 -1.11
C SER A 64 12.67 24.83 -2.46
N MET A 65 12.88 25.70 -3.44
CA MET A 65 12.30 25.59 -4.79
C MET A 65 13.42 25.58 -5.83
N ARG A 66 13.29 24.73 -6.85
CA ARG A 66 14.23 24.66 -7.96
C ARG A 66 13.51 24.46 -9.28
N ILE A 67 14.06 25.06 -10.35
CA ILE A 67 13.63 24.74 -11.71
C ILE A 67 14.14 23.35 -12.06
N ASN A 68 13.22 22.47 -12.40
CA ASN A 68 13.49 21.08 -12.71
C ASN A 68 13.42 20.80 -14.22
N GLU A 69 12.59 21.54 -14.94
CA GLU A 69 12.43 21.39 -16.39
C GLU A 69 12.21 22.76 -17.03
N ILE A 70 12.92 23.03 -18.13
CA ILE A 70 12.59 24.11 -19.08
C ILE A 70 12.64 23.50 -20.46
N VAL A 71 11.50 23.40 -21.13
CA VAL A 71 11.40 22.80 -22.47
C VAL A 71 10.52 23.67 -23.37
N ASN A 72 10.82 23.64 -24.68
CA ASN A 72 9.93 24.22 -25.67
C ASN A 72 8.88 23.16 -26.04
N THR A 73 7.62 23.57 -26.06
CA THR A 73 6.49 22.82 -26.61
C THR A 73 5.93 23.57 -27.81
N GLU A 74 4.97 22.97 -28.52
CA GLU A 74 4.26 23.64 -29.62
C GLU A 74 3.57 24.94 -29.13
N SER A 75 2.97 24.90 -27.94
CA SER A 75 2.22 26.02 -27.35
C SER A 75 3.10 27.09 -26.69
N GLY A 76 4.40 26.86 -26.54
CA GLY A 76 5.33 27.84 -25.96
C GLY A 76 6.40 27.22 -25.07
N LYS A 77 6.81 27.95 -24.03
CA LYS A 77 7.88 27.55 -23.12
C LYS A 77 7.27 27.00 -21.83
N LEU A 78 7.48 25.72 -21.57
CA LEU A 78 7.03 25.04 -20.37
C LEU A 78 8.15 25.04 -19.33
N VAL A 79 7.80 25.38 -18.09
CA VAL A 79 8.71 25.34 -16.96
C VAL A 79 8.08 24.55 -15.82
N LYS A 80 8.79 23.51 -15.36
CA LYS A 80 8.43 22.72 -14.17
C LYS A 80 9.33 23.12 -13.01
N ILE A 81 8.72 23.38 -11.87
CA ILE A 81 9.39 23.77 -10.64
C ILE A 81 9.03 22.73 -9.59
N LEU A 82 10.05 22.26 -8.88
CA LEU A 82 9.91 21.34 -7.75
C LEU A 82 10.28 22.04 -6.45
N GLY A 83 9.45 21.80 -5.45
CA GLY A 83 9.56 22.30 -4.10
C GLY A 83 9.72 21.17 -3.10
N MET A 84 10.57 21.39 -2.11
CA MET A 84 10.64 20.58 -0.90
C MET A 84 10.30 21.47 0.28
N LEU A 85 9.36 21.02 1.09
CA LEU A 85 8.93 21.70 2.31
C LEU A 85 9.40 20.91 3.51
N SER A 86 9.99 21.63 4.46
CA SER A 86 10.49 21.04 5.69
C SER A 86 9.94 21.77 6.90
N CYS A 87 9.65 21.02 7.96
CA CYS A 87 9.27 21.54 9.26
C CYS A 87 10.11 20.80 10.31
N ARG A 88 10.66 21.54 11.29
CA ARG A 88 11.53 20.97 12.35
C ARG A 88 12.69 20.10 11.81
N GLY A 89 13.26 20.50 10.67
CA GLY A 89 14.39 19.79 10.03
C GLY A 89 14.01 18.52 9.25
N GLN A 90 12.73 18.14 9.21
CA GLN A 90 12.24 16.99 8.45
C GLN A 90 11.46 17.44 7.23
N THR A 91 11.58 16.71 6.12
CA THR A 91 10.74 16.93 4.92
C THR A 91 9.32 16.49 5.22
N ILE A 92 8.37 17.39 5.02
CA ILE A 92 6.94 17.14 5.26
C ILE A 92 6.14 17.01 3.97
N ALA A 93 6.59 17.65 2.88
CA ALA A 93 5.90 17.61 1.61
C ALA A 93 6.81 17.97 0.42
N HIS A 94 6.38 17.55 -0.76
CA HIS A 94 6.89 17.95 -2.05
C HIS A 94 5.79 18.68 -2.82
N VAL A 95 6.16 19.76 -3.50
CA VAL A 95 5.26 20.52 -4.38
C VAL A 95 5.83 20.52 -5.78
N GLU A 96 4.99 20.28 -6.78
CA GLU A 96 5.33 20.39 -8.19
C GLU A 96 4.37 21.39 -8.84
N THR A 97 4.90 22.32 -9.61
CA THR A 97 4.10 23.27 -10.39
C THR A 97 4.64 23.38 -11.80
N VAL A 98 3.73 23.45 -12.78
CA VAL A 98 4.08 23.66 -14.18
C VAL A 98 3.41 24.92 -14.70
N SER A 99 4.21 25.78 -15.29
CA SER A 99 3.77 27.01 -15.93
C SER A 99 4.15 27.02 -17.41
N LEU A 100 3.28 27.57 -18.26
CA LEU A 100 3.50 27.75 -19.69
C LEU A 100 3.53 29.24 -20.03
N SER A 101 4.61 29.71 -20.63
CA SER A 101 4.64 31.01 -21.30
C SER A 101 4.18 30.83 -22.74
N ARG A 102 2.94 31.22 -23.05
CA ARG A 102 2.34 31.03 -24.38
C ARG A 102 3.13 31.75 -25.46
N ASN A 103 3.27 31.12 -26.63
CA ASN A 103 3.91 31.69 -27.83
C ASN A 103 5.37 32.16 -27.63
N LEU A 104 6.00 31.80 -26.52
CA LEU A 104 7.39 32.12 -26.23
C LEU A 104 8.24 30.87 -26.39
N ARG A 105 9.36 30.97 -27.11
CA ARG A 105 10.34 29.88 -27.22
C ARG A 105 11.71 30.41 -26.84
N ILE A 106 12.56 29.53 -26.31
CA ILE A 106 13.95 29.85 -26.00
C ILE A 106 14.90 28.97 -26.80
N SER A 107 16.16 29.39 -26.88
CA SER A 107 17.20 28.59 -27.53
C SER A 107 17.32 27.21 -26.88
N SER A 108 17.38 26.15 -27.68
CA SER A 108 17.42 24.75 -27.23
C SER A 108 18.58 24.47 -26.26
N ASN A 109 19.70 25.17 -26.38
CA ASN A 109 20.84 25.02 -25.45
C ASN A 109 20.54 25.45 -24.01
N LYS A 110 19.45 26.21 -23.78
CA LYS A 110 18.94 26.58 -22.45
C LYS A 110 17.85 25.64 -21.94
N THR A 111 17.39 24.69 -22.76
CA THR A 111 16.35 23.74 -22.38
C THR A 111 16.94 22.46 -21.79
N PHE A 112 16.31 21.98 -20.73
CA PHE A 112 16.73 20.78 -20.01
C PHE A 112 15.55 20.17 -19.27
N GLN A 113 15.66 18.89 -18.94
CA GLN A 113 14.73 18.19 -18.06
C GLN A 113 15.54 17.36 -17.06
N ARG A 114 15.26 17.55 -15.77
CA ARG A 114 15.81 16.70 -14.71
C ARG A 114 14.68 15.85 -14.15
N LYS A 115 14.95 14.59 -13.85
CA LYS A 115 14.04 13.71 -13.13
C LYS A 115 14.82 13.12 -11.98
N HIS A 116 14.42 13.42 -10.75
CA HIS A 116 15.14 13.00 -9.57
C HIS A 116 14.44 11.87 -8.84
N GLY A 117 15.20 10.93 -8.29
CA GLY A 117 14.68 9.81 -7.50
C GLY A 117 13.60 9.00 -8.21
N GLN A 118 13.73 8.80 -9.52
CA GLN A 118 12.80 7.96 -10.30
C GLN A 118 12.97 6.52 -9.87
N GLN A 119 11.91 5.94 -9.31
CA GLN A 119 11.90 4.55 -8.91
C GLN A 119 11.46 3.68 -10.09
N PHE A 120 12.24 2.62 -10.34
CA PHE A 120 11.89 1.54 -11.25
C PHE A 120 12.05 0.24 -10.50
N THR A 121 11.15 -0.70 -10.72
CA THR A 121 11.30 -2.04 -10.18
C THR A 121 11.29 -3.01 -11.35
N ILE A 122 12.30 -3.87 -11.47
CA ILE A 122 12.34 -4.89 -12.53
C ILE A 122 12.30 -6.29 -11.92
N GLN A 123 11.58 -7.19 -12.57
CA GLN A 123 11.47 -8.58 -12.15
C GLN A 123 12.40 -9.44 -13.02
N LEU A 124 13.37 -10.12 -12.39
CA LEU A 124 14.25 -11.06 -13.08
C LEU A 124 13.60 -12.44 -13.01
N GLY A 125 12.91 -12.89 -14.07
CA GLY A 125 12.15 -14.14 -14.03
C GLY A 125 13.02 -15.38 -14.31
N THR A 126 14.05 -15.23 -15.13
CA THR A 126 14.85 -16.32 -15.68
C THR A 126 16.35 -16.05 -15.56
N GLU A 127 17.18 -17.09 -15.71
CA GLU A 127 18.64 -16.92 -15.80
C GLU A 127 19.03 -16.01 -16.98
N SER A 128 18.25 -16.04 -18.06
CA SER A 128 18.44 -15.15 -19.21
C SER A 128 18.22 -13.68 -18.85
N ASP A 129 17.26 -13.37 -17.99
CA ASP A 129 17.00 -11.98 -17.57
C ASP A 129 18.15 -11.45 -16.70
N VAL A 130 18.67 -12.30 -15.79
CA VAL A 130 19.84 -11.99 -14.97
C VAL A 130 21.05 -11.71 -15.89
N ALA A 131 21.36 -12.62 -16.81
CA ALA A 131 22.46 -12.43 -17.75
C ALA A 131 22.28 -11.17 -18.62
N ALA A 132 21.06 -10.90 -19.09
CA ALA A 132 20.76 -9.72 -19.89
C ALA A 132 20.97 -8.40 -19.13
N LEU A 133 20.71 -8.36 -17.82
CA LEU A 133 20.98 -7.20 -16.96
C LEU A 133 22.50 -7.03 -16.73
N LEU A 134 23.21 -8.12 -16.41
CA LEU A 134 24.65 -8.06 -16.11
C LEU A 134 25.51 -7.66 -17.33
N THR A 135 25.01 -7.87 -18.56
CA THR A 135 25.68 -7.41 -19.79
C THR A 135 25.56 -5.90 -20.05
N LYS A 136 24.85 -5.15 -19.21
CA LYS A 136 24.65 -3.71 -19.41
C LYS A 136 25.82 -2.92 -18.87
N ASP A 137 26.55 -2.23 -19.76
CA ASP A 137 27.67 -1.36 -19.40
C ASP A 137 27.33 -0.28 -18.34
N TRP A 138 26.05 0.09 -18.25
CA TRP A 138 25.57 1.07 -17.28
C TRP A 138 25.22 0.50 -15.90
N PHE A 139 25.22 -0.82 -15.74
CA PHE A 139 24.90 -1.51 -14.49
C PHE A 139 26.21 -1.97 -13.83
N ALA A 140 26.76 -1.13 -12.96
CA ALA A 140 28.05 -1.37 -12.31
C ALA A 140 27.86 -2.16 -11.00
N TYR A 141 28.13 -3.46 -11.03
CA TYR A 141 28.01 -4.37 -9.88
C TYR A 141 29.40 -4.88 -9.43
N SER A 142 29.46 -5.51 -8.25
CA SER A 142 30.66 -6.21 -7.75
C SER A 142 30.42 -7.70 -7.58
N ASP A 143 31.50 -8.51 -7.58
CA ASP A 143 31.39 -9.96 -7.46
C ASP A 143 30.67 -10.40 -6.17
N ASP A 144 30.85 -9.64 -5.08
CA ASP A 144 30.20 -9.91 -3.78
C ASP A 144 28.66 -9.77 -3.83
N THR A 145 28.14 -9.02 -4.80
CA THR A 145 26.70 -8.74 -4.93
C THR A 145 25.97 -9.69 -5.88
N LEU A 146 26.69 -10.48 -6.69
CA LEU A 146 26.12 -11.42 -7.66
C LEU A 146 25.21 -12.46 -7.01
N ALA A 147 25.51 -12.88 -5.78
CA ALA A 147 24.73 -13.87 -5.05
C ALA A 147 23.27 -13.45 -4.80
N TYR A 148 22.96 -12.14 -4.86
CA TYR A 148 21.61 -11.60 -4.67
C TYR A 148 20.81 -11.48 -5.98
N LEU A 149 21.47 -11.58 -7.14
CA LEU A 149 20.86 -11.47 -8.47
C LEU A 149 20.61 -12.87 -9.04
N VAL A 150 19.50 -13.49 -8.63
CA VAL A 150 19.09 -14.82 -9.05
C VAL A 150 17.73 -14.78 -9.76
N PRO A 151 17.38 -15.82 -10.54
CA PRO A 151 16.01 -15.94 -11.07
C PRO A 151 14.98 -15.87 -9.94
N GLY A 152 13.98 -15.01 -10.11
CA GLY A 152 12.99 -14.65 -9.11
C GLY A 152 13.28 -13.34 -8.33
N SER A 153 14.51 -12.80 -8.41
CA SER A 153 14.85 -11.55 -7.72
C SER A 153 14.10 -10.34 -8.29
N GLN A 154 13.69 -9.45 -7.39
CA GLN A 154 13.13 -8.14 -7.73
C GLN A 154 14.19 -7.07 -7.45
N VAL A 155 14.57 -6.32 -8.49
CA VAL A 155 15.60 -5.27 -8.40
C VAL A 155 14.90 -3.91 -8.39
N GLU A 156 15.06 -3.16 -7.32
CA GLU A 156 14.56 -1.80 -7.14
C GLU A 156 15.66 -0.79 -7.49
N LEU A 157 15.42 0.09 -8.45
CA LEU A 157 16.36 1.12 -8.90
C LEU A 157 15.85 2.50 -8.54
N CYS A 158 16.72 3.35 -7.98
CA CYS A 158 16.43 4.76 -7.72
C CYS A 158 17.37 5.63 -8.56
N LEU A 159 16.82 6.32 -9.56
CA LEU A 159 17.58 6.99 -10.62
C LEU A 159 17.36 8.50 -10.68
N ASP A 160 18.46 9.23 -10.82
CA ASP A 160 18.51 10.61 -11.25
C ASP A 160 18.83 10.68 -12.75
N ILE A 161 18.06 11.45 -13.50
CA ILE A 161 18.15 11.56 -14.95
C ILE A 161 18.24 13.03 -15.35
N GLU A 162 19.22 13.39 -16.19
CA GLU A 162 19.33 14.71 -16.80
C GLU A 162 19.31 14.61 -18.32
N TYR A 163 18.40 15.34 -18.95
CA TYR A 163 18.29 15.54 -20.38
C TYR A 163 18.63 16.99 -20.71
N ARG A 164 19.46 17.20 -21.74
CA ARG A 164 19.66 18.51 -22.38
C ARG A 164 19.29 18.39 -23.84
N PHE A 165 18.70 19.43 -24.43
CA PHE A 165 18.20 19.35 -25.80
C PHE A 165 19.11 20.08 -26.77
N LYS A 166 19.27 19.49 -27.96
CA LYS A 166 19.91 20.12 -29.11
C LYS A 166 18.87 20.83 -29.99
N ARG A 167 17.73 20.18 -30.19
CA ARG A 167 16.52 20.66 -30.89
C ARG A 167 15.34 19.82 -30.41
N ASP A 168 14.14 20.18 -30.84
CA ASP A 168 12.92 19.44 -30.49
C ASP A 168 13.12 17.94 -30.78
N SER A 169 12.81 17.10 -29.78
CA SER A 169 12.94 15.63 -29.82
C SER A 169 14.35 15.05 -29.97
N VAL A 170 15.42 15.87 -29.94
CA VAL A 170 16.82 15.39 -29.98
C VAL A 170 17.61 15.94 -28.80
N TYR A 171 18.13 15.03 -27.98
CA TYR A 171 18.98 15.38 -26.84
C TYR A 171 20.40 15.69 -27.30
N SER A 172 21.01 16.72 -26.71
CA SER A 172 22.45 17.01 -26.83
C SER A 172 23.28 16.16 -25.87
N SER A 173 22.70 15.83 -24.70
CA SER A 173 23.28 14.90 -23.74
C SER A 173 22.19 14.26 -22.88
N ILE A 174 22.42 13.00 -22.50
CA ILE A 174 21.63 12.28 -21.50
C ILE A 174 22.58 11.78 -20.42
N SER A 175 22.20 11.94 -19.15
CA SER A 175 22.87 11.33 -18.01
C SER A 175 21.84 10.56 -17.19
N THR A 176 22.16 9.36 -16.76
CA THR A 176 21.33 8.56 -15.83
C THR A 176 22.24 7.95 -14.79
N THR A 177 22.01 8.29 -13.54
CA THR A 177 22.82 7.87 -12.40
C THR A 177 21.93 7.38 -11.28
N GLY A 178 22.38 6.45 -10.44
CA GLY A 178 21.58 6.01 -9.30
C GLY A 178 22.11 4.72 -8.70
N CYS A 179 21.27 4.06 -7.91
CA CYS A 179 21.61 2.80 -7.25
C CYS A 179 20.50 1.77 -7.45
N ALA A 180 20.89 0.49 -7.46
CA ALA A 180 20.01 -0.66 -7.53
C ALA A 180 20.11 -1.50 -6.26
N PHE A 181 18.97 -2.01 -5.79
CA PHE A 181 18.83 -2.76 -4.55
C PHE A 181 18.00 -4.03 -4.79
N VAL A 182 18.24 -5.08 -4.00
CA VAL A 182 17.39 -6.28 -3.93
C VAL A 182 16.90 -6.44 -2.49
N ARG A 183 15.63 -6.80 -2.30
CA ARG A 183 15.12 -7.15 -0.97
C ARG A 183 15.56 -8.57 -0.60
N ALA A 184 16.33 -8.69 0.47
CA ALA A 184 16.63 -9.98 1.07
C ALA A 184 15.37 -10.62 1.69
N PRO A 185 15.34 -11.95 1.91
CA PRO A 185 14.23 -12.64 2.57
C PRO A 185 13.87 -12.07 3.95
N ALA A 186 14.85 -11.50 4.66
CA ALA A 186 14.67 -10.82 5.95
C ALA A 186 14.09 -9.39 5.81
N GLY A 187 13.71 -8.95 4.60
CA GLY A 187 13.11 -7.64 4.32
C GLY A 187 14.09 -6.48 4.15
N ALA A 188 15.38 -6.67 4.40
CA ALA A 188 16.40 -5.63 4.23
C ALA A 188 16.72 -5.38 2.75
N ALA A 189 16.82 -4.11 2.35
CA ALA A 189 17.30 -3.72 1.03
C ALA A 189 18.84 -3.83 0.98
N VAL A 190 19.34 -4.69 0.11
CA VAL A 190 20.77 -4.90 -0.14
C VAL A 190 21.15 -4.14 -1.41
N HIS A 191 22.14 -3.25 -1.34
CA HIS A 191 22.69 -2.59 -2.53
C HIS A 191 23.40 -3.62 -3.41
N VAL A 192 23.11 -3.62 -4.71
CA VAL A 192 23.65 -4.61 -5.67
C VAL A 192 24.40 -3.98 -6.84
N ALA A 193 24.11 -2.72 -7.19
CA ALA A 193 24.82 -2.04 -8.26
C ALA A 193 24.64 -0.52 -8.21
N ASP A 194 25.60 0.20 -8.79
CA ASP A 194 25.44 1.59 -9.17
C ASP A 194 25.08 1.69 -10.66
N ILE A 195 24.20 2.64 -10.98
CA ILE A 195 23.77 2.92 -12.35
C ILE A 195 24.56 4.11 -12.84
N LEU A 196 25.29 3.95 -13.95
CA LEU A 196 26.16 4.98 -14.52
C LEU A 196 26.04 5.00 -16.04
N PHE A 197 25.24 5.92 -16.57
CA PHE A 197 25.06 6.09 -18.00
C PHE A 197 25.22 7.55 -18.40
N LYS A 198 26.00 7.79 -19.46
CA LYS A 198 26.11 9.10 -20.09
C LYS A 198 26.28 8.95 -21.60
N CYS A 199 25.54 9.72 -22.37
CA CYS A 199 25.73 9.78 -23.82
C CYS A 199 25.61 11.22 -24.34
N GLY A 200 26.17 11.42 -25.54
CA GLY A 200 26.07 12.67 -26.27
C GLY A 200 24.73 12.81 -26.99
N THR A 201 24.76 13.07 -28.31
CA THR A 201 23.53 13.24 -29.08
C THR A 201 22.76 11.94 -29.16
N SER A 202 21.51 11.95 -28.72
CA SER A 202 20.62 10.78 -28.76
C SER A 202 19.15 11.22 -28.90
N VAL A 203 18.31 10.30 -29.38
CA VAL A 203 16.85 10.47 -29.42
C VAL A 203 16.17 9.73 -28.27
N LYS A 204 16.86 8.75 -27.66
CA LYS A 204 16.32 7.88 -26.60
C LYS A 204 17.31 7.65 -25.48
N ASN A 205 16.79 7.34 -24.29
CA ASN A 205 17.58 6.89 -23.16
C ASN A 205 17.55 5.35 -23.07
N PRO A 206 18.62 4.63 -23.44
CA PRO A 206 18.63 3.17 -23.49
C PRO A 206 18.44 2.51 -22.12
N VAL A 207 18.84 3.18 -21.02
CA VAL A 207 18.59 2.68 -19.65
C VAL A 207 17.08 2.62 -19.41
N ILE A 208 16.38 3.73 -19.66
CA ILE A 208 14.93 3.81 -19.42
C ILE A 208 14.14 2.91 -20.37
N GLU A 209 14.56 2.78 -21.63
CA GLU A 209 13.94 1.84 -22.58
C GLU A 209 14.17 0.37 -22.19
N TYR A 210 15.28 0.06 -21.52
CA TYR A 210 15.49 -1.26 -20.94
C TYR A 210 14.57 -1.49 -19.74
N LEU A 211 14.56 -0.55 -18.78
CA LEU A 211 13.78 -0.69 -17.55
C LEU A 211 12.29 -0.82 -17.83
N ARG A 212 11.71 0.02 -18.68
CA ARG A 212 10.29 -0.05 -19.05
C ARG A 212 9.86 -1.39 -19.67
N ARG A 213 10.78 -2.09 -20.34
CA ARG A 213 10.49 -3.40 -20.93
C ARG A 213 10.48 -4.53 -19.90
N HIS A 214 11.11 -4.32 -18.76
CA HIS A 214 11.26 -5.30 -17.69
C HIS A 214 10.61 -4.81 -16.38
N GLU A 215 9.87 -3.71 -16.44
CA GLU A 215 9.25 -3.06 -15.29
C GLU A 215 8.22 -4.01 -14.69
N ALA A 216 8.34 -4.26 -13.39
CA ALA A 216 7.36 -4.97 -12.62
C ALA A 216 6.03 -4.21 -12.69
N LEU A 217 4.93 -4.95 -12.57
CA LEU A 217 3.59 -4.36 -12.54
C LEU A 217 3.51 -3.29 -11.43
N SER A 218 2.91 -2.15 -11.76
CA SER A 218 2.69 -1.05 -10.83
C SER A 218 1.87 -1.49 -9.62
N ASP A 219 2.16 -0.95 -8.44
CA ASP A 219 1.32 -1.10 -7.24
C ASP A 219 -0.06 -0.40 -7.39
N GLU A 220 -0.25 0.35 -8.47
CA GLU A 220 -1.53 0.98 -8.82
C GLU A 220 -2.44 0.00 -9.57
N ILE A 221 -3.57 -0.31 -8.96
CA ILE A 221 -4.61 -1.19 -9.50
C ILE A 221 -5.87 -0.35 -9.73
N LEU A 222 -6.22 -0.13 -10.99
CA LEU A 222 -7.46 0.55 -11.36
C LEU A 222 -8.64 -0.43 -11.35
N PHE A 223 -9.82 0.06 -11.03
CA PHE A 223 -11.06 -0.70 -11.19
C PHE A 223 -11.47 -0.77 -12.65
N ASP A 224 -12.30 -1.75 -12.99
CA ASP A 224 -12.92 -1.80 -14.30
C ASP A 224 -13.90 -0.61 -14.48
N GLY A 225 -13.91 0.00 -15.66
CA GLY A 225 -14.78 1.14 -16.00
C GLY A 225 -14.34 2.48 -15.42
N ASP A 226 -15.30 3.36 -15.12
CA ASP A 226 -15.05 4.74 -14.65
C ASP A 226 -14.89 4.86 -13.12
N GLY A 227 -14.92 3.73 -12.39
CA GLY A 227 -14.88 3.69 -10.93
C GLY A 227 -16.22 4.02 -10.25
N TYR A 228 -16.17 4.22 -8.93
CA TYR A 228 -17.35 4.48 -8.10
C TYR A 228 -17.51 5.97 -7.83
N SER A 229 -18.68 6.54 -8.10
CA SER A 229 -18.93 7.94 -7.77
C SER A 229 -18.91 8.16 -6.25
N LEU A 230 -18.19 9.18 -5.81
CA LEU A 230 -18.09 9.57 -4.41
C LEU A 230 -19.10 10.64 -4.01
N VAL A 231 -19.82 11.20 -4.98
CA VAL A 231 -20.86 12.21 -4.74
C VAL A 231 -22.22 11.51 -4.88
N PRO A 232 -22.94 11.26 -3.77
CA PRO A 232 -24.27 10.67 -3.83
C PRO A 232 -25.22 11.56 -4.65
N PRO A 233 -26.19 10.98 -5.40
CA PRO A 233 -27.15 11.76 -6.17
C PRO A 233 -27.94 12.77 -5.32
N GLU A 234 -28.28 12.41 -4.07
CA GLU A 234 -28.94 13.33 -3.14
C GLU A 234 -28.11 14.56 -2.75
N ASN A 235 -26.77 14.50 -2.90
CA ASN A 235 -25.83 15.54 -2.48
C ASN A 235 -25.22 16.30 -3.67
N ASP A 236 -25.71 16.12 -4.89
CA ASP A 236 -25.15 16.77 -6.09
C ASP A 236 -25.10 18.29 -5.94
N MET A 237 -26.11 18.90 -5.30
CA MET A 237 -26.15 20.34 -5.00
C MET A 237 -24.99 20.82 -4.12
N LEU A 238 -24.48 19.98 -3.22
CA LEU A 238 -23.32 20.30 -2.38
C LEU A 238 -22.00 20.25 -3.17
N ALA A 239 -22.00 19.65 -4.36
CA ALA A 239 -20.86 19.71 -5.27
C ALA A 239 -20.86 20.96 -6.17
N HIS A 240 -21.84 21.86 -6.02
CA HIS A 240 -21.89 23.15 -6.69
C HIS A 240 -21.23 24.25 -5.87
N VAL A 241 -20.35 25.02 -6.50
CA VAL A 241 -19.68 26.17 -5.87
C VAL A 241 -19.85 27.41 -6.75
N ILE A 242 -20.25 28.52 -6.14
CA ILE A 242 -20.27 29.83 -6.79
C ILE A 242 -18.93 30.50 -6.56
N VAL A 243 -18.25 30.87 -7.65
CA VAL A 243 -16.98 31.60 -7.60
C VAL A 243 -17.21 32.99 -7.00
N PRO A 244 -16.34 33.46 -6.08
CA PRO A 244 -16.44 34.78 -5.50
C PRO A 244 -16.57 35.87 -6.56
N ASP A 245 -17.31 36.92 -6.24
CA ASP A 245 -17.49 38.09 -7.08
C ASP A 245 -16.20 38.91 -7.29
N THR A 246 -15.19 38.68 -6.45
CA THR A 246 -13.88 39.33 -6.53
C THR A 246 -12.73 38.39 -6.16
N ASN A 247 -11.61 38.53 -6.89
CA ASN A 247 -10.38 37.77 -6.64
C ASN A 247 -9.48 38.41 -5.56
N TRP A 248 -9.81 39.60 -5.06
CA TRP A 248 -8.97 40.34 -4.10
C TRP A 248 -8.71 39.58 -2.79
N LYS A 249 -9.69 38.82 -2.30
CA LYS A 249 -9.53 38.05 -1.06
C LYS A 249 -8.45 36.99 -1.21
N TYR A 250 -8.52 36.20 -2.29
CA TYR A 250 -7.53 35.17 -2.56
C TYR A 250 -6.16 35.76 -2.89
N ALA A 251 -6.09 36.84 -3.67
CA ALA A 251 -4.83 37.52 -3.99
C ALA A 251 -4.08 37.97 -2.72
N ARG A 252 -4.79 38.52 -1.73
CA ARG A 252 -4.20 38.94 -0.45
C ARG A 252 -3.72 37.75 0.39
N LEU A 253 -4.50 36.67 0.45
CA LEU A 253 -4.17 35.49 1.26
C LEU A 253 -3.02 34.68 0.66
N SER A 254 -3.00 34.53 -0.66
CA SER A 254 -1.99 33.74 -1.37
C SER A 254 -0.71 34.50 -1.70
N ALA A 255 -0.73 35.83 -1.55
CA ALA A 255 0.27 36.76 -2.07
C ALA A 255 0.43 36.72 -3.61
N ASP A 256 -0.49 36.07 -4.34
CA ASP A 256 -0.56 36.14 -5.79
C ASP A 256 -1.26 37.44 -6.24
N GLY A 257 -0.46 38.49 -6.33
CA GLY A 257 -0.88 39.82 -6.80
C GLY A 257 -0.90 39.98 -8.31
N ASN A 258 -0.88 38.90 -9.11
CA ASN A 258 -0.86 39.01 -10.57
C ASN A 258 -2.08 39.82 -11.08
N PRO A 259 -1.87 40.96 -11.77
CA PRO A 259 -2.96 41.87 -12.10
C PRO A 259 -4.00 41.30 -13.08
N ILE A 260 -3.70 40.21 -13.80
CA ILE A 260 -4.69 39.53 -14.66
C ILE A 260 -5.91 39.04 -13.87
N HIS A 261 -5.79 38.91 -12.55
CA HIS A 261 -6.88 38.47 -11.68
C HIS A 261 -7.72 39.64 -11.13
N THR A 262 -7.21 40.87 -11.13
CA THR A 262 -7.84 41.99 -10.40
C THR A 262 -8.02 43.26 -11.24
N ASN A 263 -7.36 43.38 -12.38
CA ASN A 263 -7.41 44.56 -13.25
C ASN A 263 -7.87 44.18 -14.66
N ALA A 264 -9.02 44.73 -15.07
CA ALA A 264 -9.64 44.43 -16.35
C ALA A 264 -8.75 44.82 -17.55
N TYR A 265 -8.04 45.94 -17.49
CA TYR A 265 -7.16 46.41 -18.57
C TYR A 265 -5.95 45.49 -18.75
N VAL A 266 -5.40 44.96 -17.66
CA VAL A 266 -4.26 44.03 -17.74
C VAL A 266 -4.71 42.65 -18.22
N ALA A 267 -5.90 42.21 -17.81
CA ALA A 267 -6.50 40.99 -18.32
C ALA A 267 -6.75 41.07 -19.84
N ASP A 268 -7.31 42.19 -20.31
CA ASP A 268 -7.51 42.48 -21.73
C ASP A 268 -6.17 42.50 -22.51
N LEU A 269 -5.16 43.18 -21.97
CA LEU A 269 -3.80 43.18 -22.53
C LEU A 269 -3.18 41.77 -22.62
N ALA A 270 -3.55 40.87 -21.71
CA ALA A 270 -3.13 39.47 -21.70
C ALA A 270 -3.97 38.56 -22.63
N GLY A 271 -4.96 39.13 -23.34
CA GLY A 271 -5.89 38.42 -24.21
C GLY A 271 -6.88 37.54 -23.45
N LEU A 272 -7.32 37.97 -22.27
CA LEU A 272 -8.30 37.28 -21.44
C LEU A 272 -9.67 38.00 -21.52
N PRO A 273 -10.80 37.29 -21.33
CA PRO A 273 -12.16 37.87 -21.43
C PRO A 273 -12.50 38.87 -20.30
N GLY A 274 -11.55 39.13 -19.40
CA GLY A 274 -11.72 39.92 -18.19
C GLY A 274 -10.89 39.32 -17.04
N PRO A 275 -10.99 39.87 -15.83
CA PRO A 275 -10.29 39.33 -14.67
C PRO A 275 -10.66 37.86 -14.45
N VAL A 276 -9.67 36.98 -14.50
CA VAL A 276 -9.86 35.53 -14.32
C VAL A 276 -9.63 35.13 -12.88
N THR A 277 -10.37 34.15 -12.38
CA THR A 277 -10.15 33.58 -11.04
C THR A 277 -8.84 32.79 -10.99
N HIS A 278 -8.11 32.89 -9.87
CA HIS A 278 -6.87 32.15 -9.68
C HIS A 278 -7.12 30.63 -9.80
N GLY A 279 -6.35 29.95 -10.65
CA GLY A 279 -6.45 28.48 -10.78
C GLY A 279 -6.28 27.77 -9.43
N MET A 280 -5.34 28.25 -8.61
CA MET A 280 -5.13 27.72 -7.26
C MET A 280 -6.33 27.89 -6.31
N TRP A 281 -7.20 28.89 -6.53
CA TRP A 281 -8.46 29.01 -5.81
C TRP A 281 -9.43 27.90 -6.25
N THR A 282 -9.57 27.66 -7.56
CA THR A 282 -10.41 26.59 -8.11
C THR A 282 -9.92 25.21 -7.65
N GLY A 283 -8.61 25.02 -7.58
CA GLY A 283 -7.97 23.83 -7.02
C GLY A 283 -8.32 23.63 -5.55
N ALA A 284 -8.08 24.64 -4.70
CA ALA A 284 -8.41 24.56 -3.27
C ALA A 284 -9.92 24.31 -3.03
N SER A 285 -10.79 24.95 -3.82
CA SER A 285 -12.23 24.72 -3.75
C SER A 285 -12.62 23.29 -4.13
N THR A 286 -12.03 22.74 -5.20
CA THR A 286 -12.27 21.35 -5.62
C THR A 286 -11.74 20.36 -4.58
N ARG A 287 -10.57 20.64 -4.00
CA ARG A 287 -9.97 19.83 -2.95
C ARG A 287 -10.81 19.81 -1.66
N ALA A 288 -11.45 20.91 -1.31
CA ALA A 288 -12.37 20.96 -0.16
C ALA A 288 -13.56 19.98 -0.34
N LEU A 289 -14.12 19.87 -1.54
CA LEU A 289 -15.13 18.85 -1.84
C LEU A 289 -14.54 17.44 -1.78
N LEU A 290 -13.32 17.24 -2.26
CA LEU A 290 -12.60 15.96 -2.15
C LEU A 290 -12.38 15.55 -0.70
N GLU A 291 -12.04 16.49 0.19
CA GLU A 291 -11.92 16.24 1.63
C GLU A 291 -13.23 15.75 2.24
N TYR A 292 -14.33 16.44 1.92
CA TYR A 292 -15.65 16.08 2.41
C TYR A 292 -16.05 14.66 1.94
N TYR A 293 -16.01 14.42 0.63
CA TYR A 293 -16.54 13.18 0.04
C TYR A 293 -15.59 11.98 0.08
N ALA A 294 -14.29 12.18 -0.11
CA ALA A 294 -13.32 11.08 -0.17
C ALA A 294 -12.62 10.85 1.17
N ALA A 295 -12.34 11.93 1.90
CA ALA A 295 -11.60 11.86 3.15
C ALA A 295 -12.51 11.84 4.39
N ASN A 296 -13.83 11.97 4.26
CA ASN A 296 -14.79 12.02 5.37
C ASN A 296 -14.41 13.10 6.41
N ASP A 297 -14.14 14.32 5.93
CA ASP A 297 -13.73 15.48 6.76
C ASP A 297 -12.43 15.27 7.57
N LYS A 298 -11.56 14.38 7.09
CA LYS A 298 -10.24 14.09 7.68
C LYS A 298 -9.12 14.48 6.73
N PRO A 299 -8.68 15.76 6.70
CA PRO A 299 -7.71 16.25 5.74
C PRO A 299 -6.38 15.48 5.74
N GLU A 300 -5.98 14.91 6.88
CA GLU A 300 -4.76 14.12 7.05
C GLU A 300 -4.73 12.84 6.20
N ARG A 301 -5.91 12.35 5.76
CA ARG A 301 -6.02 11.20 4.85
C ARG A 301 -5.59 11.54 3.43
N ILE A 302 -5.71 12.80 3.00
CA ILE A 302 -5.26 13.18 1.66
C ILE A 302 -3.73 13.24 1.68
N ARG A 303 -3.07 12.28 1.01
CA ARG A 303 -1.60 12.19 0.96
C ARG A 303 -1.01 12.82 -0.28
N MET A 304 -1.78 12.88 -1.36
CA MET A 304 -1.40 13.52 -2.60
C MET A 304 -2.62 14.19 -3.20
N TYR A 305 -2.45 15.42 -3.69
CA TYR A 305 -3.45 16.11 -4.48
C TYR A 305 -2.79 16.77 -5.69
N GLN A 306 -3.31 16.48 -6.87
CA GLN A 306 -2.84 16.98 -8.15
C GLN A 306 -3.99 17.64 -8.90
N THR A 307 -3.70 18.74 -9.59
CA THR A 307 -4.64 19.52 -10.40
C THR A 307 -4.03 19.85 -11.76
N ASN A 308 -4.85 19.72 -12.81
CA ASN A 308 -4.62 20.25 -14.14
C ASN A 308 -5.66 21.35 -14.40
N PHE A 309 -5.21 22.55 -14.73
CA PHE A 309 -6.08 23.66 -15.08
C PHE A 309 -6.33 23.65 -16.59
N VAL A 310 -7.54 23.29 -17.00
CA VAL A 310 -7.90 23.05 -18.41
C VAL A 310 -8.83 24.12 -19.00
N GLY A 311 -9.42 24.97 -18.16
CA GLY A 311 -10.33 26.02 -18.60
C GLY A 311 -10.27 27.28 -17.73
N ILE A 312 -10.70 28.41 -18.31
CA ILE A 312 -10.73 29.71 -17.63
C ILE A 312 -11.99 29.82 -16.77
N VAL A 313 -11.81 30.25 -15.52
CA VAL A 313 -12.89 30.56 -14.59
C VAL A 313 -12.95 32.07 -14.36
N GLN A 314 -14.13 32.66 -14.34
CA GLN A 314 -14.37 34.07 -14.04
C GLN A 314 -15.15 34.24 -12.74
N PRO A 315 -15.06 35.41 -12.07
CA PRO A 315 -15.89 35.73 -10.92
C PRO A 315 -17.38 35.48 -11.20
N LYS A 316 -18.09 34.92 -10.21
CA LYS A 316 -19.51 34.54 -10.28
C LYS A 316 -19.84 33.34 -11.18
N ASP A 317 -18.86 32.72 -11.85
CA ASP A 317 -19.10 31.43 -12.50
C ASP A 317 -19.64 30.42 -11.47
N GLN A 318 -20.55 29.56 -11.92
CA GLN A 318 -21.03 28.43 -11.12
C GLN A 318 -20.30 27.18 -11.58
N LEU A 319 -19.66 26.50 -10.63
CA LEU A 319 -18.88 25.29 -10.87
C LEU A 319 -19.60 24.08 -10.29
N ARG A 320 -19.43 22.92 -10.93
CA ARG A 320 -19.88 21.61 -10.44
C ARG A 320 -18.72 20.63 -10.50
N THR A 321 -18.44 19.94 -9.40
CA THR A 321 -17.38 18.94 -9.31
C THR A 321 -17.95 17.52 -9.28
N LYS A 322 -17.34 16.61 -10.05
CA LYS A 322 -17.57 15.16 -9.96
C LYS A 322 -16.33 14.48 -9.43
N LEU A 323 -16.49 13.50 -8.54
CA LEU A 323 -15.41 12.74 -7.91
C LEU A 323 -15.70 11.24 -8.01
N PHE A 324 -14.66 10.47 -8.30
CA PHE A 324 -14.73 9.03 -8.51
C PHE A 324 -13.57 8.32 -7.80
N HIS A 325 -13.84 7.24 -7.10
CA HIS A 325 -12.86 6.29 -6.62
C HIS A 325 -12.56 5.29 -7.74
N VAL A 326 -11.36 5.39 -8.33
CA VAL A 326 -11.01 4.72 -9.59
C VAL A 326 -10.02 3.58 -9.43
N GLY A 327 -9.44 3.40 -8.25
CA GLY A 327 -8.46 2.35 -8.01
C GLY A 327 -7.80 2.44 -6.65
N MET A 328 -6.78 1.61 -6.45
CA MET A 328 -6.06 1.47 -5.20
C MET A 328 -4.55 1.46 -5.44
N LYS A 329 -3.79 2.02 -4.51
CA LYS A 329 -2.32 2.02 -4.56
C LYS A 329 -1.76 1.98 -3.15
N ASN A 330 -1.03 0.93 -2.83
CA ASN A 330 -0.38 0.76 -1.52
C ASN A 330 -1.33 1.01 -0.33
N GLY A 331 -2.57 0.51 -0.42
CA GLY A 331 -3.58 0.69 0.62
C GLY A 331 -4.26 2.06 0.64
N ARG A 332 -3.97 2.95 -0.33
CA ARG A 332 -4.65 4.23 -0.51
C ARG A 332 -5.64 4.16 -1.66
N MET A 333 -6.76 4.86 -1.49
CA MET A 333 -7.76 5.10 -2.53
C MET A 333 -7.18 6.07 -3.57
N LEU A 334 -7.33 5.73 -4.85
CA LEU A 334 -7.07 6.63 -5.97
C LEU A 334 -8.37 7.32 -6.36
N VAL A 335 -8.38 8.64 -6.23
CA VAL A 335 -9.55 9.46 -6.53
C VAL A 335 -9.25 10.29 -7.77
N LYS A 336 -10.17 10.29 -8.73
CA LYS A 336 -10.16 11.18 -9.89
C LYS A 336 -11.34 12.13 -9.80
N GLY A 337 -11.13 13.39 -10.19
CA GLY A 337 -12.18 14.39 -10.22
C GLY A 337 -12.11 15.29 -11.44
N MET A 338 -13.27 15.85 -11.78
CA MET A 338 -13.42 16.84 -12.83
C MET A 338 -14.38 17.93 -12.36
N THR A 339 -13.98 19.18 -12.52
CA THR A 339 -14.80 20.36 -12.25
C THR A 339 -15.17 21.01 -13.57
N PHE A 340 -16.45 21.31 -13.71
CA PHE A 340 -17.06 21.93 -14.89
C PHE A 340 -17.71 23.25 -14.51
N LYS A 341 -17.86 24.16 -15.45
CA LYS A 341 -18.89 25.20 -15.37
C LYS A 341 -20.27 24.58 -15.53
N VAL A 342 -21.32 25.25 -15.06
CA VAL A 342 -22.71 24.79 -15.22
C VAL A 342 -23.11 24.61 -16.70
N ASN A 343 -22.49 25.32 -17.64
CA ASN A 343 -22.70 25.14 -19.08
C ASN A 343 -22.02 23.88 -19.67
N GLY A 344 -21.27 23.12 -18.87
CA GLY A 344 -20.60 21.88 -19.27
C GLY A 344 -19.11 22.03 -19.60
N ASP A 345 -18.56 23.24 -19.63
CA ASP A 345 -17.15 23.44 -19.99
C ASP A 345 -16.22 22.91 -18.87
N PRO A 346 -15.27 22.02 -19.17
CA PRO A 346 -14.31 21.55 -18.18
C PRO A 346 -13.33 22.66 -17.80
N VAL A 347 -13.07 22.82 -16.49
CA VAL A 347 -12.15 23.85 -15.99
C VAL A 347 -10.97 23.29 -15.20
N LEU A 348 -11.16 22.15 -14.53
CA LEU A 348 -10.12 21.52 -13.73
C LEU A 348 -10.29 20.01 -13.73
N GLU A 349 -9.18 19.30 -13.89
CA GLU A 349 -9.09 17.87 -13.59
C GLU A 349 -8.23 17.68 -12.34
N CYS A 350 -8.59 16.75 -11.48
CA CYS A 350 -7.77 16.41 -10.32
C CYS A 350 -7.59 14.91 -10.14
N THR A 351 -6.48 14.56 -9.49
CA THR A 351 -6.26 13.23 -8.92
C THR A 351 -5.78 13.36 -7.49
N ALA A 352 -6.10 12.37 -6.65
CA ALA A 352 -5.65 12.33 -5.27
C ALA A 352 -5.35 10.90 -4.82
N GLU A 353 -4.38 10.76 -3.92
CA GLU A 353 -4.17 9.54 -3.13
C GLU A 353 -4.71 9.81 -1.71
N VAL A 354 -5.71 9.05 -1.29
CA VAL A 354 -6.41 9.23 -0.01
C VAL A 354 -6.27 7.95 0.83
N GLU A 355 -5.78 8.04 2.06
CA GLU A 355 -5.75 6.91 2.99
C GLU A 355 -7.13 6.31 3.18
N GLN A 356 -7.21 4.99 3.32
CA GLN A 356 -8.45 4.34 3.78
C GLN A 356 -8.83 4.82 5.19
N PRO A 357 -10.10 4.68 5.60
CA PRO A 357 -10.46 4.81 7.01
C PRO A 357 -9.58 3.91 7.88
N ALA A 358 -9.37 4.29 9.14
CA ALA A 358 -8.57 3.51 10.07
C ALA A 358 -9.07 2.05 10.11
N THR A 359 -8.22 1.12 9.67
CA THR A 359 -8.57 -0.29 9.50
C THR A 359 -7.83 -1.14 10.53
N ALA A 360 -8.54 -2.11 11.11
CA ALA A 360 -7.96 -3.17 11.92
C ALA A 360 -8.28 -4.53 11.29
N TYR A 361 -7.26 -5.33 11.03
CA TYR A 361 -7.42 -6.69 10.49
C TYR A 361 -7.46 -7.71 11.63
N VAL A 362 -8.60 -8.39 11.79
CA VAL A 362 -8.80 -9.41 12.82
C VAL A 362 -8.90 -10.80 12.19
N PHE A 363 -8.13 -11.75 12.71
CA PHE A 363 -8.02 -13.09 12.16
C PHE A 363 -8.73 -14.11 13.05
N THR A 364 -9.59 -14.93 12.44
CA THR A 364 -10.39 -15.93 13.15
C THR A 364 -9.53 -17.09 13.66
N GLY A 365 -9.89 -17.62 14.82
CA GLY A 365 -9.32 -18.85 15.36
C GLY A 365 -9.95 -20.11 14.79
N GLN A 366 -9.72 -21.25 15.45
CA GLN A 366 -10.39 -22.50 15.13
C GLN A 366 -11.89 -22.44 15.43
N GLY A 367 -12.68 -23.24 14.71
CA GLY A 367 -14.14 -23.32 14.84
C GLY A 367 -14.89 -22.81 13.61
N SER A 368 -14.24 -22.03 12.75
CA SER A 368 -14.81 -21.48 11.50
C SER A 368 -14.43 -22.29 10.25
N GLN A 369 -13.72 -23.40 10.39
CA GLN A 369 -13.31 -24.21 9.24
C GLN A 369 -14.52 -24.89 8.57
N GLU A 370 -14.53 -24.86 7.25
CA GLU A 370 -15.57 -25.49 6.43
C GLU A 370 -14.94 -26.21 5.24
N VAL A 371 -15.61 -27.27 4.77
CA VAL A 371 -15.17 -28.01 3.59
C VAL A 371 -15.21 -27.10 2.38
N GLY A 372 -14.10 -27.02 1.63
CA GLY A 372 -13.96 -26.14 0.48
C GLY A 372 -13.62 -24.69 0.81
N MET A 373 -13.35 -24.34 2.08
CA MET A 373 -12.99 -22.97 2.44
C MET A 373 -11.82 -22.43 1.59
N GLY A 374 -11.99 -21.22 1.05
CA GLY A 374 -10.99 -20.56 0.21
C GLY A 374 -10.79 -21.15 -1.19
N MET A 375 -11.52 -22.19 -1.59
CA MET A 375 -11.33 -22.81 -2.91
C MET A 375 -11.90 -21.95 -4.06
N ASP A 376 -12.93 -21.16 -3.81
CA ASP A 376 -13.40 -20.15 -4.78
C ASP A 376 -12.29 -19.14 -5.07
N LEU A 377 -11.64 -18.63 -4.01
CA LEU A 377 -10.52 -17.71 -4.13
C LEU A 377 -9.30 -18.35 -4.80
N TYR A 378 -9.00 -19.62 -4.50
CA TYR A 378 -7.97 -20.41 -5.19
C TYR A 378 -8.20 -20.46 -6.70
N SER A 379 -9.46 -20.58 -7.13
CA SER A 379 -9.81 -20.63 -8.55
C SER A 379 -9.69 -19.27 -9.25
N GLN A 380 -10.00 -18.17 -8.57
CA GLN A 380 -10.10 -16.83 -9.17
C GLN A 380 -8.83 -15.98 -9.04
N SER A 381 -8.00 -16.22 -8.01
CA SER A 381 -6.84 -15.37 -7.70
C SER A 381 -5.53 -16.12 -7.83
N ALA A 382 -4.66 -15.65 -8.73
CA ALA A 382 -3.33 -16.21 -8.91
C ALA A 382 -2.46 -16.09 -7.64
N ALA A 383 -2.62 -14.98 -6.89
CA ALA A 383 -1.91 -14.75 -5.64
C ALA A 383 -2.34 -15.75 -4.56
N ALA A 384 -3.66 -15.95 -4.38
CA ALA A 384 -4.19 -16.95 -3.45
C ALA A 384 -3.79 -18.37 -3.85
N ARG A 385 -3.84 -18.68 -5.15
CA ARG A 385 -3.43 -19.98 -5.70
C ARG A 385 -1.97 -20.30 -5.39
N ASN A 386 -1.08 -19.32 -5.57
CA ASN A 386 0.33 -19.48 -5.27
C ASN A 386 0.58 -19.86 -3.80
N VAL A 387 -0.13 -19.23 -2.86
CA VAL A 387 -0.05 -19.57 -1.43
C VAL A 387 -0.46 -21.01 -1.18
N TRP A 388 -1.61 -21.44 -1.71
CA TRP A 388 -2.07 -22.82 -1.56
C TRP A 388 -1.15 -23.84 -2.22
N ASP A 389 -0.63 -23.56 -3.42
CA ASP A 389 0.27 -24.47 -4.13
C ASP A 389 1.64 -24.59 -3.43
N ARG A 390 2.10 -23.54 -2.74
CA ARG A 390 3.27 -23.62 -1.86
C ARG A 390 2.97 -24.44 -0.61
N ALA A 391 1.84 -24.17 0.06
CA ALA A 391 1.41 -24.91 1.23
C ALA A 391 1.27 -26.41 0.93
N GLU A 392 0.62 -26.76 -0.18
CA GLU A 392 0.48 -28.13 -0.65
C GLU A 392 1.83 -28.79 -0.87
N ARG A 393 2.72 -28.17 -1.65
CA ARG A 393 4.06 -28.71 -1.91
C ARG A 393 4.83 -28.96 -0.62
N HIS A 394 4.82 -27.99 0.30
CA HIS A 394 5.51 -28.12 1.58
C HIS A 394 4.96 -29.28 2.42
N MET A 395 3.64 -29.35 2.58
CA MET A 395 2.99 -30.40 3.37
C MET A 395 3.19 -31.80 2.74
N VAL A 396 3.18 -31.90 1.42
CA VAL A 396 3.46 -33.16 0.70
C VAL A 396 4.94 -33.54 0.83
N ASP A 397 5.87 -32.62 0.58
CA ASP A 397 7.31 -32.93 0.57
C ASP A 397 7.86 -33.23 1.98
N LYS A 398 7.31 -32.59 3.01
CA LYS A 398 7.77 -32.71 4.40
C LYS A 398 7.01 -33.78 5.18
N TYR A 399 5.68 -33.84 5.03
CA TYR A 399 4.81 -34.72 5.82
C TYR A 399 4.07 -35.76 4.98
N GLY A 400 4.17 -35.74 3.64
CA GLY A 400 3.42 -36.67 2.78
C GLY A 400 1.91 -36.46 2.84
N LEU A 401 1.47 -35.24 3.21
CA LEU A 401 0.07 -34.89 3.41
C LEU A 401 -0.39 -33.90 2.34
N SER A 402 -1.49 -34.23 1.65
CA SER A 402 -2.16 -33.27 0.75
C SER A 402 -3.14 -32.41 1.54
N LEU A 403 -2.78 -31.14 1.73
CA LEU A 403 -3.62 -30.15 2.42
C LEU A 403 -4.85 -29.82 1.58
N LEU A 404 -4.69 -29.68 0.26
CA LEU A 404 -5.79 -29.43 -0.67
C LEU A 404 -6.81 -30.57 -0.67
N ALA A 405 -6.37 -31.84 -0.62
CA ALA A 405 -7.28 -32.97 -0.52
C ALA A 405 -8.12 -32.90 0.78
N ILE A 406 -7.47 -32.58 1.92
CA ILE A 406 -8.13 -32.44 3.21
C ILE A 406 -9.19 -31.33 3.18
N VAL A 407 -8.84 -30.15 2.66
CA VAL A 407 -9.76 -29.01 2.60
C VAL A 407 -10.92 -29.26 1.64
N ARG A 408 -10.66 -29.85 0.47
CA ARG A 408 -11.69 -30.07 -0.57
C ARG A 408 -12.69 -31.18 -0.25
N THR A 409 -12.22 -32.24 0.42
CA THR A 409 -13.02 -33.48 0.56
C THR A 409 -13.27 -33.91 2.00
N ASN A 410 -12.56 -33.31 2.97
CA ASN A 410 -12.62 -33.66 4.39
C ASN A 410 -12.63 -35.19 4.63
N PRO A 411 -11.61 -35.92 4.16
CA PRO A 411 -11.57 -37.37 4.26
C PRO A 411 -11.55 -37.80 5.73
N LYS A 412 -12.15 -38.95 6.05
CA LYS A 412 -12.13 -39.51 7.43
C LYS A 412 -10.81 -40.18 7.79
N GLU A 413 -10.07 -40.62 6.78
CA GLU A 413 -8.77 -41.24 6.94
C GLU A 413 -7.81 -40.76 5.85
N LEU A 414 -6.52 -40.71 6.16
CA LEU A 414 -5.46 -40.40 5.22
C LEU A 414 -4.21 -41.19 5.61
N THR A 415 -3.71 -41.98 4.66
CA THR A 415 -2.52 -42.80 4.86
C THR A 415 -1.31 -42.15 4.20
N VAL A 416 -0.28 -41.90 5.00
CA VAL A 416 1.04 -41.47 4.53
C VAL A 416 1.89 -42.72 4.29
N HIS A 417 2.47 -42.85 3.10
CA HIS A 417 3.32 -43.98 2.74
C HIS A 417 4.80 -43.58 2.75
N PHE A 418 5.64 -44.41 3.36
CA PHE A 418 7.08 -44.16 3.53
C PHE A 418 7.96 -44.87 2.49
N GLY A 419 7.38 -45.21 1.33
CA GLY A 419 8.07 -45.89 0.23
C GLY A 419 9.03 -44.98 -0.55
N GLY A 420 10.14 -45.57 -1.03
CA GLY A 420 11.14 -44.89 -1.86
C GLY A 420 11.95 -43.81 -1.11
N LEU A 421 12.84 -43.12 -1.84
CA LEU A 421 13.74 -42.11 -1.25
C LEU A 421 12.98 -40.94 -0.61
N LYS A 422 11.91 -40.45 -1.27
CA LYS A 422 11.07 -39.37 -0.73
C LYS A 422 10.29 -39.80 0.51
N GLY A 423 9.64 -40.96 0.49
CA GLY A 423 8.90 -41.47 1.64
C GLY A 423 9.78 -41.74 2.86
N LYS A 424 11.01 -42.24 2.66
CA LYS A 424 11.99 -42.39 3.75
C LYS A 424 12.44 -41.06 4.35
N ARG A 425 12.49 -39.97 3.57
CA ARG A 425 12.73 -38.62 4.12
C ARG A 425 11.55 -38.15 4.97
N VAL A 426 10.32 -38.33 4.50
CA VAL A 426 9.10 -38.02 5.26
C VAL A 426 9.08 -38.81 6.58
N GLN A 427 9.38 -40.12 6.55
CA GLN A 427 9.49 -40.96 7.76
C GLN A 427 10.46 -40.39 8.79
N ARG A 428 11.66 -39.95 8.35
CA ARG A 428 12.64 -39.31 9.25
C ARG A 428 12.11 -38.02 9.86
N ASN A 429 11.38 -37.21 9.08
CA ASN A 429 10.76 -35.99 9.59
C ASN A 429 9.76 -36.32 10.70
N TYR A 430 8.91 -37.32 10.52
CA TYR A 430 7.98 -37.81 11.55
C TYR A 430 8.71 -38.25 12.82
N MET A 431 9.76 -39.08 12.68
CA MET A 431 10.56 -39.58 13.81
C MET A 431 11.30 -38.46 14.56
N SER A 432 11.55 -37.32 13.91
CA SER A 432 12.24 -36.16 14.50
C SER A 432 11.33 -35.24 15.30
N LEU A 433 10.00 -35.40 15.22
CA LEU A 433 9.07 -34.58 15.97
C LEU A 433 9.03 -35.03 17.44
N SER A 434 9.51 -34.18 18.35
CA SER A 434 9.51 -34.44 19.80
C SER A 434 9.20 -33.19 20.62
N THR A 435 8.58 -33.35 21.79
CA THR A 435 8.11 -32.26 22.68
C THR A 435 9.19 -31.33 23.26
N GLY A 436 10.48 -31.59 23.03
CA GLY A 436 11.58 -30.70 23.43
C GLY A 436 12.91 -30.98 22.72
N ASN A 437 13.82 -30.01 22.77
CA ASN A 437 15.16 -30.06 22.15
C ASN A 437 16.21 -30.76 23.04
N GLY A 438 15.83 -31.84 23.74
CA GLY A 438 16.73 -32.61 24.61
C GLY A 438 17.23 -31.90 25.89
N LYS A 439 16.71 -30.70 26.22
CA LYS A 439 17.02 -29.93 27.45
C LYS A 439 15.86 -29.83 28.45
N VAL A 440 14.71 -30.42 28.12
CA VAL A 440 13.53 -30.46 28.99
C VAL A 440 13.40 -31.89 29.48
N ASP A 441 13.42 -32.10 30.80
CA ASP A 441 13.13 -33.40 31.41
C ASP A 441 11.73 -33.85 30.94
N ASN A 442 11.62 -35.06 30.38
CA ASN A 442 10.41 -35.68 29.78
C ASN A 442 10.08 -35.35 28.30
N ALA A 443 11.07 -35.07 27.44
CA ALA A 443 10.83 -35.02 25.99
C ALA A 443 10.40 -36.41 25.45
N PHE A 444 9.31 -36.46 24.68
CA PHE A 444 8.83 -37.68 24.01
C PHE A 444 8.53 -37.44 22.53
N GLN A 445 8.60 -38.50 21.73
CA GLN A 445 8.27 -38.46 20.31
C GLN A 445 6.77 -38.29 20.11
N LEU A 446 6.37 -37.41 19.19
CA LEU A 446 4.96 -37.17 18.88
C LEU A 446 4.30 -38.37 18.20
N PHE A 447 5.08 -39.23 17.55
CA PHE A 447 4.63 -40.43 16.83
C PHE A 447 5.47 -41.65 17.23
N PRO A 448 5.29 -42.21 18.44
CA PRO A 448 6.10 -43.32 18.93
C PRO A 448 5.92 -44.61 18.10
N ASP A 449 4.78 -44.76 17.42
CA ASP A 449 4.48 -45.93 16.57
C ASP A 449 5.19 -45.88 15.19
N ILE A 450 5.83 -44.76 14.85
CA ILE A 450 6.60 -44.62 13.60
C ILE A 450 8.07 -44.91 13.89
N THR A 451 8.52 -46.10 13.48
CA THR A 451 9.92 -46.55 13.56
C THR A 451 10.56 -46.57 12.17
N SER A 452 11.84 -46.94 12.05
CA SER A 452 12.54 -47.10 10.76
C SER A 452 11.90 -48.13 9.83
N ASP A 453 11.19 -49.10 10.40
CA ASP A 453 10.60 -50.24 9.69
C ASP A 453 9.15 -49.98 9.27
N SER A 454 8.51 -48.92 9.80
CA SER A 454 7.16 -48.52 9.41
C SER A 454 7.08 -48.23 7.91
N LEU A 455 6.09 -48.82 7.23
CA LEU A 455 5.84 -48.60 5.79
C LEU A 455 4.83 -47.47 5.54
N SER A 456 3.99 -47.19 6.53
CA SER A 456 2.96 -46.15 6.44
C SER A 456 2.46 -45.73 7.82
N TYR A 457 1.77 -44.59 7.89
CA TYR A 457 1.02 -44.14 9.06
C TYR A 457 -0.35 -43.62 8.61
N THR A 458 -1.42 -43.94 9.34
CA THR A 458 -2.79 -43.54 8.95
C THR A 458 -3.41 -42.64 10.00
N TYR A 459 -3.78 -41.42 9.59
CA TYR A 459 -4.60 -40.53 10.39
C TYR A 459 -6.07 -40.92 10.29
N ARG A 460 -6.81 -40.80 11.39
CA ARG A 460 -8.25 -41.11 11.47
C ARG A 460 -8.98 -40.05 12.28
N SER A 461 -10.13 -39.60 11.78
CA SER A 461 -11.06 -38.72 12.50
C SER A 461 -12.51 -39.06 12.12
N PRO A 462 -13.38 -39.39 13.10
CA PRO A 462 -14.79 -39.74 12.82
C PRO A 462 -15.57 -38.64 12.07
N MET A 463 -15.24 -37.38 12.36
CA MET A 463 -15.87 -36.19 11.77
C MET A 463 -15.10 -35.64 10.56
N GLY A 464 -14.11 -36.38 10.05
CA GLY A 464 -13.23 -35.93 8.98
C GLY A 464 -11.99 -35.21 9.50
N LEU A 465 -10.89 -35.32 8.74
CA LEU A 465 -9.58 -34.81 9.13
C LEU A 465 -9.52 -33.28 9.16
N LEU A 466 -10.35 -32.56 8.40
CA LEU A 466 -10.42 -31.09 8.48
C LEU A 466 -10.85 -30.60 9.86
N ASN A 467 -11.57 -31.44 10.63
CA ASN A 467 -12.00 -31.17 12.00
C ASN A 467 -11.01 -31.67 13.07
N ALA A 468 -9.91 -32.31 12.66
CA ALA A 468 -8.84 -32.64 13.58
C ALA A 468 -7.85 -31.47 13.67
N THR A 469 -7.62 -31.01 14.91
CA THR A 469 -6.87 -29.80 15.27
C THR A 469 -5.61 -29.55 14.45
N GLN A 470 -4.76 -30.57 14.26
CA GLN A 470 -3.51 -30.47 13.50
C GLN A 470 -3.68 -30.08 12.03
N PHE A 471 -4.79 -30.47 11.39
CA PHE A 471 -5.08 -30.08 10.01
C PHE A 471 -5.91 -28.81 9.93
N THR A 472 -6.86 -28.63 10.86
CA THR A 472 -7.65 -27.41 10.97
C THR A 472 -6.75 -26.17 11.08
N GLN A 473 -5.72 -26.23 11.90
CA GLN A 473 -4.83 -25.08 12.13
C GLN A 473 -4.07 -24.67 10.87
N VAL A 474 -3.44 -25.64 10.21
CA VAL A 474 -2.70 -25.44 8.96
C VAL A 474 -3.62 -24.89 7.86
N ALA A 475 -4.82 -25.46 7.72
CA ALA A 475 -5.76 -25.07 6.69
C ALA A 475 -6.28 -23.64 6.86
N LEU A 476 -6.65 -23.24 8.09
CA LEU A 476 -7.13 -21.89 8.38
C LEU A 476 -6.04 -20.84 8.17
N VAL A 477 -4.80 -21.14 8.56
CA VAL A 477 -3.67 -20.22 8.35
C VAL A 477 -3.33 -20.07 6.87
N ALA A 478 -3.30 -21.18 6.12
CA ALA A 478 -3.11 -21.13 4.67
C ALA A 478 -4.20 -20.31 3.97
N TYR A 479 -5.46 -20.48 4.38
CA TYR A 479 -6.57 -19.70 3.84
C TYR A 479 -6.44 -18.20 4.17
N ALA A 480 -6.15 -17.84 5.42
CA ALA A 480 -5.97 -16.45 5.83
C ALA A 480 -4.85 -15.75 5.05
N MET A 481 -3.72 -16.45 4.86
CA MET A 481 -2.62 -15.95 4.03
C MET A 481 -3.03 -15.78 2.56
N ALA A 482 -3.78 -16.72 2.01
CA ALA A 482 -4.27 -16.64 0.63
C ALA A 482 -5.21 -15.45 0.43
N ALA A 483 -6.10 -15.18 1.39
CA ALA A 483 -6.98 -14.01 1.39
C ALA A 483 -6.19 -12.69 1.45
N VAL A 484 -5.21 -12.59 2.34
CA VAL A 484 -4.37 -11.38 2.45
C VAL A 484 -3.48 -11.21 1.22
N ALA A 485 -2.98 -12.29 0.63
CA ALA A 485 -2.22 -12.25 -0.62
C ALA A 485 -3.05 -11.70 -1.78
N ASP A 486 -4.33 -12.07 -1.88
CA ASP A 486 -5.26 -11.49 -2.85
C ASP A 486 -5.56 -10.01 -2.56
N MET A 487 -5.74 -9.64 -1.29
CA MET A 487 -5.91 -8.22 -0.93
C MET A 487 -4.68 -7.39 -1.29
N ARG A 488 -3.48 -7.94 -1.10
CA ARG A 488 -2.22 -7.28 -1.47
C ARG A 488 -2.06 -7.15 -2.98
N SER A 489 -2.40 -8.17 -3.77
CA SER A 489 -2.31 -8.08 -5.23
C SER A 489 -3.27 -7.04 -5.82
N LYS A 490 -4.29 -6.65 -5.07
CA LYS A 490 -5.24 -5.57 -5.39
C LYS A 490 -4.92 -4.25 -4.66
N SER A 491 -3.78 -4.15 -4.00
CA SER A 491 -3.32 -2.97 -3.26
C SER A 491 -4.28 -2.48 -2.17
N LEU A 492 -5.05 -3.39 -1.56
CA LEU A 492 -6.07 -3.09 -0.54
C LEU A 492 -5.53 -3.02 0.89
N VAL A 493 -4.37 -3.62 1.16
CA VAL A 493 -3.83 -3.68 2.53
C VAL A 493 -3.27 -2.32 2.94
N GLN A 494 -3.87 -1.72 3.98
CA GLN A 494 -3.44 -0.43 4.52
C GLN A 494 -2.10 -0.56 5.25
N LYS A 495 -1.14 0.31 4.88
CA LYS A 495 0.16 0.41 5.56
C LYS A 495 -0.01 0.91 6.98
N GLY A 496 0.60 0.21 7.95
CA GLY A 496 0.52 0.58 9.37
C GLY A 496 -0.83 0.27 10.03
N ALA A 497 -1.70 -0.50 9.38
CA ALA A 497 -2.95 -0.97 10.00
C ALA A 497 -2.66 -1.84 11.23
N SER A 498 -3.51 -1.69 12.26
CA SER A 498 -3.47 -2.59 13.41
C SER A 498 -3.97 -3.97 13.00
N PHE A 499 -3.44 -5.01 13.65
CA PHE A 499 -3.93 -6.35 13.46
C PHE A 499 -3.90 -7.16 14.74
N ALA A 500 -4.81 -8.11 14.85
CA ALA A 500 -4.90 -9.05 15.96
C ALA A 500 -5.44 -10.38 15.45
N GLY A 501 -5.24 -11.44 16.21
CA GLY A 501 -5.77 -12.74 15.87
C GLY A 501 -6.21 -13.51 17.10
N HIS A 502 -7.33 -14.21 17.00
CA HIS A 502 -7.88 -14.95 18.12
C HIS A 502 -7.29 -16.36 18.17
N SER A 503 -6.52 -16.69 19.22
CA SER A 503 -5.87 -18.00 19.39
C SER A 503 -4.99 -18.36 18.16
N LEU A 504 -5.40 -19.33 17.34
CA LEU A 504 -4.72 -19.65 16.09
C LEU A 504 -4.57 -18.43 15.16
N GLY A 505 -5.57 -17.53 15.17
CA GLY A 505 -5.57 -16.35 14.30
C GLY A 505 -4.35 -15.47 14.51
N GLU A 506 -3.69 -15.52 15.67
CA GLU A 506 -2.48 -14.74 15.94
C GLU A 506 -1.35 -15.10 14.96
N TYR A 507 -1.14 -16.40 14.73
CA TYR A 507 -0.17 -16.89 13.74
C TYR A 507 -0.53 -16.42 12.34
N ALA A 508 -1.82 -16.52 11.97
CA ALA A 508 -2.31 -16.04 10.69
C ALA A 508 -2.09 -14.53 10.50
N ALA A 509 -2.32 -13.73 11.53
CA ALA A 509 -2.13 -12.29 11.49
C ALA A 509 -0.64 -11.92 11.35
N LEU A 510 0.24 -12.54 12.14
CA LEU A 510 1.68 -12.31 12.10
C LEU A 510 2.26 -12.66 10.73
N VAL A 511 2.05 -13.89 10.25
CA VAL A 511 2.59 -14.31 8.95
C VAL A 511 2.01 -13.47 7.80
N SER A 512 0.73 -13.10 7.89
CA SER A 512 0.06 -12.40 6.80
C SER A 512 0.42 -10.94 6.76
N LEU A 513 0.64 -10.24 7.88
CA LEU A 513 0.77 -8.77 7.90
C LEU A 513 2.14 -8.25 8.34
N SER A 514 2.89 -8.97 9.18
CA SER A 514 4.22 -8.50 9.65
C SER A 514 5.39 -9.04 8.83
N GLY A 515 5.22 -10.17 8.12
CA GLY A 515 6.29 -10.80 7.36
C GLY A 515 7.37 -11.46 8.23
N LEU A 516 7.10 -11.68 9.53
CA LEU A 516 8.05 -12.30 10.47
C LEU A 516 8.36 -13.77 10.17
N PHE A 517 7.41 -14.48 9.55
CA PHE A 517 7.53 -15.90 9.23
C PHE A 517 7.31 -16.11 7.74
N THR A 518 7.94 -17.15 7.17
CA THR A 518 7.51 -17.66 5.87
C THR A 518 6.22 -18.47 6.01
N LEU A 519 5.55 -18.73 4.89
CA LEU A 519 4.40 -19.65 4.87
C LEU A 519 4.80 -21.02 5.40
N GLU A 520 5.91 -21.56 4.92
CA GLU A 520 6.39 -22.90 5.26
C GLU A 520 6.68 -23.02 6.77
N ASP A 521 7.31 -22.00 7.37
CA ASP A 521 7.57 -21.95 8.82
C ASP A 521 6.27 -22.00 9.62
N VAL A 522 5.27 -21.19 9.26
CA VAL A 522 4.02 -21.13 10.03
C VAL A 522 3.19 -22.40 9.88
N LEU A 523 3.24 -23.07 8.74
CA LEU A 523 2.57 -24.36 8.55
C LEU A 523 3.19 -25.42 9.47
N ASP A 524 4.50 -25.45 9.60
CA ASP A 524 5.19 -26.36 10.52
C ASP A 524 4.83 -26.06 11.98
N ILE A 525 4.90 -24.79 12.38
CA ILE A 525 4.57 -24.34 13.74
C ILE A 525 3.13 -24.71 14.10
N THR A 526 2.18 -24.47 13.19
CA THR A 526 0.75 -24.66 13.46
C THR A 526 0.34 -26.13 13.38
N PHE A 527 0.96 -26.92 12.49
CA PHE A 527 0.82 -28.37 12.49
C PHE A 527 1.31 -28.96 13.81
N TYR A 528 2.52 -28.56 14.23
CA TYR A 528 3.12 -29.00 15.48
C TYR A 528 2.31 -28.57 16.71
N ARG A 529 1.84 -27.31 16.76
CA ARG A 529 0.94 -26.81 17.79
C ARG A 529 -0.33 -27.65 17.90
N GLY A 530 -0.97 -27.95 16.76
CA GLY A 530 -2.18 -28.77 16.75
C GLY A 530 -1.94 -30.21 17.21
N MET A 531 -0.78 -30.79 16.90
CA MET A 531 -0.39 -32.10 17.41
C MET A 531 -0.15 -32.09 18.93
N LEU A 532 0.60 -31.11 19.44
CA LEU A 532 0.83 -30.95 20.88
C LEU A 532 -0.48 -30.81 21.65
N MET A 533 -1.42 -29.99 21.15
CA MET A 533 -2.73 -29.84 21.76
C MET A 533 -3.53 -31.15 21.81
N GLN A 534 -3.36 -32.03 20.82
CA GLN A 534 -4.03 -33.34 20.84
C GLN A 534 -3.39 -34.32 21.83
N LEU A 535 -2.08 -34.23 22.02
CA LEU A 535 -1.31 -35.10 22.92
C LEU A 535 -1.30 -34.61 24.38
N ALA A 536 -1.58 -33.32 24.62
CA ALA A 536 -1.56 -32.74 25.96
C ALA A 536 -2.65 -33.29 26.89
N VAL A 537 -3.65 -33.98 26.36
CA VAL A 537 -4.78 -34.48 27.12
C VAL A 537 -4.95 -35.97 26.89
N GLU A 538 -5.02 -36.73 27.98
CA GLU A 538 -5.29 -38.16 27.93
C GLU A 538 -6.67 -38.45 27.32
N ARG A 539 -6.74 -39.53 26.54
CA ARG A 539 -7.94 -39.96 25.85
C ARG A 539 -8.19 -41.44 26.09
N ASP A 540 -9.47 -41.80 26.20
CA ASP A 540 -9.88 -43.19 26.29
C ASP A 540 -9.75 -43.92 24.94
N SER A 541 -10.06 -45.21 24.91
CA SER A 541 -10.03 -46.05 23.70
C SER A 541 -10.99 -45.59 22.59
N GLN A 542 -11.93 -44.69 22.89
CA GLN A 542 -12.84 -44.07 21.93
C GLN A 542 -12.38 -42.67 21.50
N GLY A 543 -11.22 -42.22 21.97
CA GLY A 543 -10.64 -40.90 21.66
C GLY A 543 -11.28 -39.75 22.45
N ARG A 544 -12.08 -40.03 23.48
CA ARG A 544 -12.76 -39.02 24.29
C ARG A 544 -11.86 -38.54 25.43
N SER A 545 -11.97 -37.27 25.77
CA SER A 545 -11.29 -36.66 26.90
C SER A 545 -12.28 -36.35 28.03
N GLN A 546 -11.78 -36.26 29.27
CA GLN A 546 -12.54 -35.76 30.42
C GLN A 546 -12.65 -34.23 30.44
N TYR A 547 -11.88 -33.53 29.60
CA TYR A 547 -11.91 -32.07 29.51
C TYR A 547 -12.82 -31.61 28.37
N GLY A 548 -13.43 -30.44 28.57
CA GLY A 548 -14.28 -29.77 27.59
C GLY A 548 -14.30 -28.26 27.85
N MET A 549 -14.94 -27.53 26.94
CA MET A 549 -15.14 -26.09 27.06
C MET A 549 -16.61 -25.76 26.83
N VAL A 550 -17.10 -24.72 27.50
CA VAL A 550 -18.46 -24.20 27.34
C VAL A 550 -18.40 -22.68 27.18
N ALA A 551 -19.26 -22.15 26.31
CA ALA A 551 -19.48 -20.71 26.21
C ALA A 551 -20.56 -20.30 27.22
N VAL A 552 -20.26 -19.30 28.05
CA VAL A 552 -21.19 -18.78 29.04
C VAL A 552 -21.55 -17.35 28.68
N ASP A 553 -22.85 -17.07 28.61
CA ASP A 553 -23.39 -15.72 28.50
C ASP A 553 -24.01 -15.32 29.86
N PRO A 554 -23.33 -14.47 30.65
CA PRO A 554 -23.83 -14.05 31.96
C PRO A 554 -25.19 -13.32 31.91
N SER A 555 -25.49 -12.67 30.78
CA SER A 555 -26.72 -11.90 30.59
C SER A 555 -27.97 -12.75 30.74
N LEU A 556 -27.88 -14.01 30.32
CA LEU A 556 -28.96 -15.00 30.37
C LEU A 556 -29.23 -15.49 31.79
N ILE A 557 -28.27 -15.36 32.71
CA ILE A 557 -28.44 -15.69 34.13
C ILE A 557 -29.18 -14.56 34.84
N GLY A 558 -28.83 -13.31 34.52
CA GLY A 558 -29.54 -12.13 34.99
C GLY A 558 -28.75 -10.84 34.78
N LYS A 559 -29.47 -9.72 34.62
CA LYS A 559 -28.87 -8.39 34.34
C LYS A 559 -27.89 -7.88 35.40
N THR A 560 -27.91 -8.45 36.60
CA THR A 560 -27.01 -8.10 37.71
C THR A 560 -25.75 -8.97 37.76
N VAL A 561 -25.67 -10.02 36.93
CA VAL A 561 -24.51 -10.93 36.88
C VAL A 561 -23.41 -10.29 36.06
N SER A 562 -22.44 -9.71 36.75
CA SER A 562 -21.25 -9.13 36.13
C SER A 562 -20.18 -10.19 35.85
N GLU A 563 -19.23 -9.83 34.97
CA GLU A 563 -18.00 -10.59 34.73
C GLU A 563 -17.24 -10.92 36.03
N ASN A 564 -17.18 -9.95 36.96
CA ASN A 564 -16.55 -10.15 38.27
C ASN A 564 -17.28 -11.22 39.10
N LEU A 565 -18.62 -11.24 39.06
CA LEU A 565 -19.40 -12.25 39.77
C LEU A 565 -19.18 -13.63 39.15
N LEU A 566 -19.14 -13.74 37.82
CA LEU A 566 -18.82 -15.00 37.16
C LEU A 566 -17.42 -15.49 37.54
N ALA A 567 -16.42 -14.60 37.55
CA ALA A 567 -15.06 -14.93 37.97
C ALA A 567 -15.00 -15.45 39.41
N LEU A 568 -15.75 -14.83 40.34
CA LEU A 568 -15.86 -15.30 41.72
C LEU A 568 -16.53 -16.68 41.82
N VAL A 569 -17.55 -16.95 41.01
CA VAL A 569 -18.21 -18.27 40.96
C VAL A 569 -17.24 -19.33 40.45
N ILE A 570 -16.51 -19.05 39.37
CA ILE A 570 -15.52 -19.97 38.80
C ILE A 570 -14.40 -20.24 39.82
N GLU A 571 -13.91 -19.21 40.51
CA GLU A 571 -12.89 -19.37 41.55
C GLU A 571 -13.41 -20.18 42.74
N ALA A 572 -14.66 -19.96 43.17
CA ALA A 572 -15.26 -20.78 44.22
C ALA A 572 -15.39 -22.25 43.81
N ILE A 573 -15.77 -22.54 42.55
CA ILE A 573 -15.80 -23.89 42.01
C ILE A 573 -14.39 -24.48 41.94
N ARG A 574 -13.38 -23.69 41.58
CA ARG A 574 -11.98 -24.13 41.53
C ARG A 574 -11.42 -24.48 42.91
N ILE A 575 -11.77 -23.70 43.95
CA ILE A 575 -11.33 -23.92 45.33
C ILE A 575 -12.05 -25.11 45.98
N HIS A 576 -13.36 -25.24 45.76
CA HIS A 576 -14.20 -26.21 46.48
C HIS A 576 -14.56 -27.46 45.67
N GLY A 577 -14.41 -27.43 44.35
CA GLY A 577 -14.71 -28.54 43.45
C GLY A 577 -13.54 -29.51 43.25
N GLN A 578 -13.81 -30.57 42.49
CA GLN A 578 -12.78 -31.49 42.00
C GLN A 578 -12.56 -31.23 40.51
N GLY A 579 -11.36 -30.79 40.13
CA GLY A 579 -10.97 -30.57 38.74
C GLY A 579 -10.43 -29.17 38.45
N LEU A 580 -10.04 -28.95 37.19
CA LEU A 580 -9.56 -27.66 36.69
C LEU A 580 -10.70 -26.95 35.94
N LEU A 581 -11.03 -25.73 36.37
CA LEU A 581 -11.98 -24.86 35.67
C LEU A 581 -11.43 -23.43 35.65
N GLU A 582 -11.29 -22.87 34.46
CA GLU A 582 -10.75 -21.52 34.26
C GLU A 582 -11.45 -20.84 33.08
N VAL A 583 -11.49 -19.51 33.10
CA VAL A 583 -11.94 -18.71 31.95
C VAL A 583 -10.79 -18.66 30.94
N ALA A 584 -10.94 -19.38 29.83
CA ALA A 584 -9.93 -19.42 28.78
C ALA A 584 -10.06 -18.23 27.79
N ASN A 585 -11.26 -17.71 27.57
CA ASN A 585 -11.51 -16.64 26.59
C ASN A 585 -12.45 -15.56 27.13
N PHE A 586 -11.99 -14.31 27.10
CA PHE A 586 -12.77 -13.11 27.39
C PHE A 586 -13.19 -12.45 26.08
N ASN A 587 -14.37 -12.81 25.56
CA ASN A 587 -14.77 -12.47 24.18
C ASN A 587 -15.51 -11.13 24.08
N VAL A 588 -16.62 -10.98 24.83
CA VAL A 588 -17.51 -9.82 24.77
C VAL A 588 -17.86 -9.38 26.18
N ARG A 589 -17.68 -8.08 26.47
CA ARG A 589 -18.02 -7.50 27.77
C ARG A 589 -19.48 -7.05 27.79
N GLY A 590 -20.25 -7.53 28.76
CA GLY A 590 -21.56 -6.99 29.12
C GLY A 590 -22.65 -7.13 28.05
N LEU A 591 -22.91 -8.37 27.61
CA LEU A 591 -24.21 -8.69 27.05
C LEU A 591 -25.30 -8.60 28.13
#